data_AF-A0A966IQV4-F1
#
_entry.id   AF-A0A966IQV4-F1
#
_cell.length_a   1.000
_cell.length_b   1.000
_cell.length_c   1.000
_cell.angle_alpha   90.00
_cell.angle_beta   90.00
_cell.angle_gamma   90.00
#
_symmetry.space_group_name_H-M   'P 1'
#
loop_
_entity.id
_entity.type
_entity.pdbx_description
1 polymer ?
#
loop_
_entity_poly.entity_id
_entity_poly.type
_entity_poly.pdbx_seq_one_letter_code
_entity_poly.pdbx_strand_id
1 'polypeptide(L)'
;LQDHIGVDFTLAVNRPSLNQKLRPVLGKFLVGLEYLFFKSGPLAMSLNQAGGFVKSDPSLEIPDLQLYFSPLSYSTAPQGKRPLMSPDPYPAVRLGFNPTKPTSEGWISLKSSDPFESPKFVGNYLSTEEDKKVMISGMHLMRKFLKTKAMRDIVEEELSPGSDFNDDKSFMDFARSEGGTVFHQCGTCRMGKDISSSVVDESLKVHGIDGLRVADASIFPRITTGNTNAPSIMVGEKAADIILAEQKI
;
A
#
# COMPACT_ATOMS: atom_id res chain seq x y z
N LEU A 1 2.10 -14.55 6.14
CA LEU A 1 1.38 -13.32 5.71
C LEU A 1 2.42 -12.27 5.41
N GLN A 2 2.33 -11.62 4.25
CA GLN A 2 3.18 -10.50 3.86
C GLN A 2 2.32 -9.33 3.40
N ASP A 3 2.83 -8.11 3.53
CA ASP A 3 2.15 -6.90 3.11
C ASP A 3 3.18 -5.79 2.87
N HIS A 4 2.82 -4.82 2.05
CA HIS A 4 3.57 -3.58 1.93
C HIS A 4 3.12 -2.61 3.02
N ILE A 5 4.07 -2.15 3.83
CA ILE A 5 3.86 -1.09 4.81
C ILE A 5 4.42 0.22 4.25
N GLY A 6 3.61 1.27 4.23
CA GLY A 6 4.00 2.58 3.72
C GLY A 6 3.92 3.67 4.78
N VAL A 7 4.63 4.76 4.51
CA VAL A 7 4.51 6.03 5.24
C VAL A 7 4.30 7.16 4.24
N ASP A 8 3.63 8.21 4.67
CA ASP A 8 3.29 9.36 3.84
C ASP A 8 3.81 10.65 4.48
N PHE A 9 4.41 11.50 3.66
CA PHE A 9 4.76 12.87 4.01
C PHE A 9 3.62 13.77 3.57
N THR A 10 3.14 14.62 4.49
CA THR A 10 2.13 15.63 4.17
C THR A 10 2.82 16.98 4.00
N LEU A 11 2.61 17.62 2.87
CA LEU A 11 3.35 18.82 2.46
C LEU A 11 2.37 19.96 2.20
N ALA A 12 2.55 21.10 2.87
CA ALA A 12 1.88 22.34 2.51
C ALA A 12 2.52 22.89 1.22
N VAL A 13 1.69 23.40 0.31
CA VAL A 13 2.15 23.87 -1.01
C VAL A 13 1.59 25.24 -1.38
N ASN A 14 2.37 26.02 -2.13
CA ASN A 14 2.01 27.37 -2.56
C ASN A 14 1.13 27.44 -3.83
N ARG A 15 0.51 26.31 -4.21
CA ARG A 15 -0.37 26.15 -5.38
C ARG A 15 -1.63 25.37 -4.98
N PRO A 16 -2.78 25.59 -5.66
CA PRO A 16 -3.98 24.81 -5.39
C PRO A 16 -3.75 23.30 -5.57
N SER A 17 -4.15 22.52 -4.58
CA SER A 17 -4.23 21.06 -4.65
C SER A 17 -5.69 20.62 -4.90
N LEU A 18 -5.96 19.31 -4.94
CA LEU A 18 -7.34 18.82 -5.02
C LEU A 18 -8.16 19.17 -3.77
N ASN A 19 -7.51 19.56 -2.67
CA ASN A 19 -8.20 20.02 -1.46
C ASN A 19 -9.14 21.20 -1.75
N GLN A 20 -8.70 22.17 -2.57
CA GLN A 20 -9.52 23.36 -2.88
C GLN A 20 -10.76 23.01 -3.72
N LYS A 21 -10.71 21.94 -4.52
CA LYS A 21 -11.86 21.46 -5.31
C LYS A 21 -12.76 20.53 -4.51
N LEU A 22 -12.17 19.62 -3.73
CA LEU A 22 -12.86 18.50 -3.10
C LEU A 22 -13.24 18.75 -1.64
N ARG A 23 -12.79 19.83 -0.99
CA ARG A 23 -13.27 20.18 0.36
C ARG A 23 -14.65 20.85 0.34
N PRO A 24 -14.90 21.93 -0.42
CA PRO A 24 -16.17 22.64 -0.36
C PRO A 24 -17.32 21.78 -0.88
N VAL A 25 -18.50 21.88 -0.27
CA VAL A 25 -19.70 21.12 -0.70
C VAL A 25 -20.07 21.44 -2.14
N LEU A 26 -20.04 22.72 -2.52
CA LEU A 26 -20.26 23.15 -3.90
C LEU A 26 -19.20 22.56 -4.85
N GLY A 27 -17.93 22.52 -4.43
CA GLY A 27 -16.85 21.93 -5.22
C GLY A 27 -17.07 20.44 -5.48
N LYS A 28 -17.44 19.68 -4.44
CA LYS A 28 -17.83 18.27 -4.57
C LYS A 28 -19.01 18.07 -5.52
N PHE A 29 -20.02 18.92 -5.42
CA PHE A 29 -21.19 18.89 -6.29
C PHE A 29 -20.82 19.13 -7.75
N LEU A 30 -20.03 20.18 -8.04
CA LEU A 30 -19.57 20.50 -9.39
C LEU A 30 -18.70 19.39 -9.99
N VAL A 31 -17.78 18.82 -9.20
CA VAL A 31 -16.98 17.67 -9.62
C VAL A 31 -17.87 16.45 -9.91
N GLY A 32 -18.93 16.25 -9.12
CA GLY A 32 -19.93 15.21 -9.37
C GLY A 32 -20.67 15.40 -10.69
N LEU A 33 -21.08 16.64 -11.01
CA LEU A 33 -21.70 16.97 -12.29
C LEU A 33 -20.73 16.77 -13.47
N GLU A 34 -19.47 17.21 -13.32
CA GLU A 34 -18.42 17.02 -14.33
C GLU A 34 -18.26 15.54 -14.67
N TYR A 35 -18.15 14.68 -13.66
CA TYR A 35 -18.06 13.25 -13.86
C TYR A 35 -19.32 12.66 -14.49
N LEU A 36 -20.51 13.08 -14.04
CA LEU A 36 -21.78 12.56 -14.54
C LEU A 36 -21.94 12.81 -16.05
N PHE A 37 -21.68 14.05 -16.49
CA PHE A 37 -21.91 14.47 -17.87
C PHE A 37 -20.73 14.21 -18.81
N PHE A 38 -19.50 14.29 -18.32
CA PHE A 38 -18.30 14.25 -19.16
C PHE A 38 -17.36 13.09 -18.87
N LYS A 39 -17.63 12.27 -17.84
CA LYS A 39 -16.74 11.16 -17.41
C LYS A 39 -15.29 11.59 -17.22
N SER A 40 -15.11 12.81 -16.74
CA SER A 40 -13.82 13.46 -16.56
C SER A 40 -13.72 14.10 -15.17
N GLY A 41 -12.61 14.79 -14.92
CA GLY A 41 -12.35 15.47 -13.66
C GLY A 41 -11.81 14.55 -12.56
N PRO A 42 -11.72 15.06 -11.31
CA PRO A 42 -11.07 14.37 -10.20
C PRO A 42 -11.64 12.97 -9.87
N LEU A 43 -12.94 12.73 -10.10
CA LEU A 43 -13.57 11.42 -9.84
C LEU A 43 -13.29 10.38 -10.91
N ALA A 44 -12.74 10.78 -12.07
CA ALA A 44 -12.29 9.87 -13.12
C ALA A 44 -10.81 9.45 -12.97
N MET A 45 -10.12 9.95 -11.94
CA MET A 45 -8.70 9.70 -11.70
C MET A 45 -8.49 8.86 -10.43
N SER A 46 -7.37 8.13 -10.41
CA SER A 46 -6.86 7.50 -9.19
C SER A 46 -6.48 8.55 -8.14
N LEU A 47 -6.53 8.17 -6.87
CA LEU A 47 -6.07 8.99 -5.76
C LEU A 47 -4.57 9.33 -5.90
N ASN A 48 -3.75 8.30 -6.16
CA ASN A 48 -2.34 8.47 -6.49
C ASN A 48 -2.20 8.74 -7.99
N GLN A 49 -1.63 9.90 -8.35
CA GLN A 49 -1.56 10.41 -9.73
C GLN A 49 -0.15 10.42 -10.31
N ALA A 50 0.86 10.27 -9.47
CA ALA A 50 2.23 10.03 -9.90
C ALA A 50 2.91 9.08 -8.92
N GLY A 51 4.08 8.56 -9.31
CA GLY A 51 4.82 7.59 -8.53
C GLY A 51 5.96 7.00 -9.33
N GLY A 52 6.51 5.90 -8.83
CA GLY A 52 7.56 5.18 -9.53
C GLY A 52 8.24 4.17 -8.63
N PHE A 53 9.16 3.41 -9.21
CA PHE A 53 10.00 2.46 -8.49
C PHE A 53 11.43 2.97 -8.48
N VAL A 54 12.01 3.06 -7.29
CA VAL A 54 13.37 3.58 -7.09
C VAL A 54 14.17 2.65 -6.19
N LYS A 55 15.49 2.78 -6.28
CA LYS A 55 16.43 2.11 -5.38
C LYS A 55 16.74 3.04 -4.21
N SER A 56 16.63 2.53 -2.99
CA SER A 56 17.07 3.21 -1.78
C SER A 56 18.60 3.34 -1.76
N ASP A 57 19.29 2.33 -2.28
CA ASP A 57 20.74 2.27 -2.45
C ASP A 57 21.10 1.99 -3.93
N PRO A 58 21.96 2.81 -4.57
CA PRO A 58 22.38 2.62 -5.96
C PRO A 58 23.01 1.25 -6.27
N SER A 59 23.56 0.56 -5.26
CA SER A 59 24.18 -0.77 -5.41
C SER A 59 23.17 -1.90 -5.61
N LEU A 60 21.88 -1.68 -5.31
CA LEU A 60 20.84 -2.70 -5.50
C LEU A 60 20.64 -3.00 -6.98
N GLU A 61 20.33 -4.25 -7.33
CA GLU A 61 20.07 -4.63 -8.73
C GLU A 61 18.72 -4.12 -9.22
N ILE A 62 17.71 -4.19 -8.37
CA ILE A 62 16.31 -3.83 -8.67
C ILE A 62 15.77 -2.80 -7.66
N PRO A 63 14.72 -2.04 -8.02
CA PRO A 63 14.06 -1.14 -7.08
C PRO A 63 13.49 -1.84 -5.85
N ASP A 64 13.72 -1.26 -4.68
CA ASP A 64 13.25 -1.73 -3.38
C ASP A 64 12.24 -0.77 -2.74
N LEU A 65 11.98 0.39 -3.36
CA LEU A 65 10.98 1.36 -2.93
C LEU A 65 9.98 1.65 -4.06
N GLN A 66 8.68 1.69 -3.70
CA GLN A 66 7.62 2.22 -4.54
C GLN A 66 7.18 3.57 -4.00
N LEU A 67 7.09 4.58 -4.85
CA LEU A 67 6.70 5.95 -4.52
C LEU A 67 5.27 6.24 -4.97
N TYR A 68 4.58 7.07 -4.21
CA TYR A 68 3.23 7.55 -4.50
C TYR A 68 3.14 9.06 -4.31
N PHE A 69 2.40 9.71 -5.19
CA PHE A 69 2.05 11.11 -5.06
C PHE A 69 0.53 11.26 -5.17
N SER A 70 -0.07 11.86 -4.14
CA SER A 70 -1.46 12.23 -4.10
C SER A 70 -1.56 13.76 -4.04
N PRO A 71 -2.25 14.42 -4.98
CA PRO A 71 -2.52 15.86 -4.91
C PRO A 71 -3.62 16.20 -3.89
N LEU A 72 -3.97 15.26 -3.01
CA LEU A 72 -4.95 15.40 -1.95
C LEU A 72 -4.27 15.10 -0.61
N SER A 73 -4.54 15.92 0.40
CA SER A 73 -4.25 15.62 1.80
C SER A 73 -5.55 15.56 2.60
N TYR A 74 -5.55 14.73 3.64
CA TYR A 74 -6.66 14.63 4.57
C TYR A 74 -6.11 14.21 5.92
N SER A 75 -6.62 14.81 6.98
CA SER A 75 -6.38 14.34 8.33
C SER A 75 -6.99 12.94 8.51
N THR A 76 -6.19 11.98 8.97
CA THR A 76 -6.68 10.66 9.38
C THR A 76 -7.62 10.82 10.58
N ALA A 77 -8.76 10.13 10.54
CA ALA A 77 -9.67 10.18 11.69
C ALA A 77 -9.04 9.45 12.88
N PRO A 78 -9.28 9.92 14.13
CA PRO A 78 -8.83 9.21 15.32
C PRO A 78 -9.29 7.74 15.31
N GLN A 79 -8.47 6.88 15.91
CA GLN A 79 -8.77 5.45 16.05
C GLN A 79 -10.18 5.25 16.66
N GLY A 80 -11.00 4.44 16.00
CA GLY A 80 -12.38 4.16 16.43
C GLY A 80 -13.46 5.15 15.95
N LYS A 81 -13.09 6.22 15.22
CA LYS A 81 -14.06 7.07 14.51
C LYS A 81 -14.13 6.66 13.05
N ARG A 82 -15.33 6.73 12.46
CA ARG A 82 -15.49 6.53 11.02
C ARG A 82 -14.66 7.60 10.29
N PRO A 83 -13.64 7.22 9.50
CA PRO A 83 -12.89 8.17 8.72
C PRO A 83 -13.81 8.72 7.63
N LEU A 84 -14.38 9.90 7.87
CA LEU A 84 -14.80 10.74 6.77
C LEU A 84 -13.51 11.35 6.21
N MET A 85 -13.04 10.83 5.08
CA MET A 85 -11.99 11.50 4.30
C MET A 85 -12.50 12.89 3.92
N SER A 86 -12.16 13.88 4.74
CA SER A 86 -12.39 15.28 4.45
C SER A 86 -11.05 15.88 4.06
N PRO A 87 -10.90 16.37 2.81
CA PRO A 87 -9.67 17.04 2.41
C PRO A 87 -9.36 18.22 3.32
N ASP A 88 -8.10 18.49 3.60
CA ASP A 88 -7.68 19.56 4.53
C ASP A 88 -8.07 20.97 4.03
N PRO A 89 -8.23 21.97 4.93
CA PRO A 89 -8.70 23.31 4.54
C PRO A 89 -7.70 24.15 3.73
N TYR A 90 -6.46 23.69 3.63
CA TYR A 90 -5.35 24.39 3.00
C TYR A 90 -4.80 23.58 1.82
N PRO A 91 -4.07 24.20 0.89
CA PRO A 91 -3.43 23.48 -0.21
C PRO A 91 -2.32 22.58 0.34
N ALA A 92 -2.50 21.28 0.18
CA ALA A 92 -1.53 20.29 0.62
C ALA A 92 -1.61 19.04 -0.26
N VAL A 93 -0.50 18.32 -0.32
CA VAL A 93 -0.31 17.09 -1.09
C VAL A 93 0.34 16.03 -0.20
N ARG A 94 0.24 14.77 -0.59
CA ARG A 94 0.93 13.65 0.09
C ARG A 94 1.94 13.00 -0.84
N LEU A 95 3.14 12.79 -0.33
CA LEU A 95 4.20 12.02 -0.98
C LEU A 95 4.51 10.82 -0.09
N GLY A 96 4.19 9.62 -0.57
CA GLY A 96 4.36 8.39 0.19
C GLY A 96 5.33 7.42 -0.46
N PHE A 97 5.73 6.42 0.30
CA PHE A 97 6.46 5.28 -0.23
C PHE A 97 6.20 4.01 0.58
N ASN A 98 6.49 2.85 -0.01
CA ASN A 98 6.63 1.58 0.72
C ASN A 98 7.85 0.79 0.22
N PRO A 99 8.49 -0.02 1.08
CA PRO A 99 9.40 -1.09 0.64
C PRO A 99 8.66 -2.11 -0.22
N THR A 100 9.26 -2.58 -1.31
CA THR A 100 8.62 -3.48 -2.30
C THR A 100 8.86 -4.96 -2.05
N LYS A 101 9.81 -5.29 -1.17
CA LYS A 101 10.20 -6.68 -0.86
C LYS A 101 10.40 -6.89 0.64
N PRO A 102 9.40 -6.57 1.48
CA PRO A 102 9.49 -6.74 2.92
C PRO A 102 9.82 -8.19 3.29
N THR A 103 10.56 -8.33 4.38
CA THR A 103 11.07 -9.59 4.93
C THR A 103 10.35 -9.97 6.22
N SER A 104 9.70 -9.01 6.89
CA SER A 104 8.81 -9.31 8.01
C SER A 104 7.62 -10.13 7.53
N GLU A 105 7.33 -11.20 8.27
CA GLU A 105 6.17 -12.04 8.05
C GLU A 105 5.25 -11.99 9.27
N GLY A 106 3.97 -11.80 9.00
CA GLY A 106 2.90 -11.89 9.97
C GLY A 106 2.14 -13.21 9.88
N TRP A 107 1.03 -13.29 10.59
CA TRP A 107 0.11 -14.42 10.57
C TRP A 107 -1.33 -14.01 10.89
N ILE A 108 -2.25 -14.88 10.51
CA ILE A 108 -3.68 -14.81 10.84
C ILE A 108 -4.11 -16.16 11.39
N SER A 109 -4.92 -16.17 12.46
CA SER A 109 -5.46 -17.39 13.04
C SER A 109 -6.90 -17.19 13.50
N LEU A 110 -7.64 -18.30 13.61
CA LEU A 110 -8.94 -18.31 14.27
C LEU A 110 -8.77 -17.98 15.75
N LYS A 111 -9.77 -17.31 16.33
CA LYS A 111 -9.90 -17.12 17.78
C LYS A 111 -10.83 -18.15 18.40
N SER A 112 -11.86 -18.55 17.66
CA SER A 112 -12.86 -19.53 18.06
C SER A 112 -13.38 -20.28 16.84
N SER A 113 -14.35 -21.17 17.05
CA SER A 113 -15.10 -21.85 15.99
C SER A 113 -16.27 -21.02 15.42
N ASP A 114 -16.55 -19.82 15.95
CA ASP A 114 -17.59 -18.94 15.42
C ASP A 114 -17.08 -18.22 14.15
N PRO A 115 -17.67 -18.47 12.96
CA PRO A 115 -17.22 -17.84 11.72
C PRO A 115 -17.49 -16.32 11.66
N PHE A 116 -18.32 -15.77 12.56
CA PHE A 116 -18.58 -14.32 12.63
C PHE A 116 -17.63 -13.58 13.57
N GLU A 117 -16.84 -14.30 14.37
CA GLU A 117 -15.84 -13.66 15.23
C GLU A 117 -14.62 -13.21 14.42
N SER A 118 -14.19 -11.96 14.61
CA SER A 118 -13.01 -11.44 13.91
C SER A 118 -11.75 -12.24 14.25
N PRO A 119 -10.97 -12.67 13.26
CA PRO A 119 -9.78 -13.48 13.47
C PRO A 119 -8.71 -12.72 14.28
N LYS A 120 -7.72 -13.45 14.78
CA LYS A 120 -6.51 -12.85 15.32
C LYS A 120 -5.58 -12.53 14.16
N PHE A 121 -5.24 -11.26 14.00
CA PHE A 121 -4.37 -10.76 12.95
C PHE A 121 -3.12 -10.14 13.56
N VAL A 122 -1.95 -10.55 13.09
CA VAL A 122 -0.66 -9.97 13.48
C VAL A 122 0.13 -9.70 12.21
N GLY A 123 0.27 -8.42 11.85
CA GLY A 123 1.05 -8.02 10.67
C GLY A 123 2.57 -8.16 10.86
N ASN A 124 3.05 -8.03 12.11
CA ASN A 124 4.47 -8.09 12.47
C ASN A 124 5.37 -7.13 11.66
N TYR A 125 4.82 -5.98 11.26
CA TYR A 125 5.50 -5.01 10.40
C TYR A 125 6.76 -4.48 11.07
N LEU A 126 7.82 -4.28 10.28
CA LEU A 126 9.12 -3.73 10.72
C LEU A 126 9.79 -4.57 11.82
N SER A 127 9.56 -5.89 11.82
CA SER A 127 10.16 -6.83 12.77
C SER A 127 11.62 -7.15 12.48
N THR A 128 12.04 -7.07 11.22
CA THR A 128 13.40 -7.37 10.75
C THR A 128 14.25 -6.10 10.63
N GLU A 129 15.57 -6.22 10.79
CA GLU A 129 16.50 -5.08 10.60
C GLU A 129 16.54 -4.59 9.14
N GLU A 130 16.37 -5.50 8.18
CA GLU A 130 16.33 -5.16 6.76
C GLU A 130 15.15 -4.21 6.45
N ASP A 131 13.95 -4.55 6.93
CA ASP A 131 12.75 -3.73 6.67
C ASP A 131 12.87 -2.35 7.32
N LYS A 132 13.44 -2.29 8.53
CA LYS A 132 13.70 -1.01 9.24
C LYS A 132 14.67 -0.15 8.45
N LYS A 133 15.77 -0.74 7.95
CA LYS A 133 16.80 -0.04 7.17
C LYS A 133 16.23 0.54 5.87
N VAL A 134 15.45 -0.24 5.12
CA VAL A 134 14.83 0.23 3.87
C VAL A 134 13.81 1.32 4.14
N MET A 135 13.00 1.18 5.21
CA MET A 135 12.04 2.20 5.63
C MET A 135 12.72 3.53 5.98
N ILE A 136 13.79 3.50 6.78
CA ILE A 136 14.60 4.68 7.11
C ILE A 136 15.23 5.31 5.86
N SER A 137 15.79 4.49 4.97
CA SER A 137 16.39 4.94 3.72
C SER A 137 15.37 5.61 2.80
N GLY A 138 14.14 5.11 2.76
CA GLY A 138 13.03 5.73 2.04
C GLY A 138 12.66 7.13 2.59
N MET A 139 12.63 7.31 3.91
CA MET A 139 12.38 8.63 4.52
C MET A 139 13.49 9.64 4.20
N HIS A 140 14.76 9.20 4.24
CA HIS A 140 15.89 10.03 3.80
C HIS A 140 15.77 10.40 2.31
N LEU A 141 15.36 9.46 1.47
CA LEU A 141 15.13 9.70 0.05
C LEU A 141 14.01 10.71 -0.19
N MET A 142 12.90 10.63 0.56
CA MET A 142 11.82 11.62 0.47
C MET A 142 12.33 13.02 0.78
N ARG A 143 13.06 13.21 1.88
CA ARG A 143 13.64 14.52 2.19
C ARG A 143 14.67 15.00 1.17
N LYS A 144 15.46 14.09 0.58
CA LYS A 144 16.34 14.44 -0.53
C LYS A 144 15.53 14.94 -1.74
N PHE A 145 14.39 14.32 -2.02
CA PHE A 145 13.48 14.73 -3.09
C PHE A 145 12.90 16.13 -2.83
N LEU A 146 12.49 16.43 -1.59
CA LEU A 146 11.98 17.75 -1.19
C LEU A 146 13.02 18.87 -1.34
N LYS A 147 14.33 18.56 -1.25
CA LYS A 147 15.42 19.53 -1.42
C LYS A 147 15.71 19.89 -2.88
N THR A 148 15.11 19.20 -3.85
CA THR A 148 15.29 19.53 -5.29
C THR A 148 14.69 20.90 -5.62
N LYS A 149 15.19 21.57 -6.66
CA LYS A 149 14.69 22.89 -7.08
C LYS A 149 13.18 22.88 -7.35
N ALA A 150 12.72 21.89 -8.13
CA ALA A 150 11.30 21.77 -8.49
C ALA A 150 10.38 21.63 -7.27
N MET A 151 10.81 20.89 -6.23
CA MET A 151 10.03 20.74 -5.01
C MET A 151 10.10 21.98 -4.11
N ARG A 152 11.29 22.60 -3.95
CA ARG A 152 11.44 23.83 -3.14
C ARG A 152 10.65 25.03 -3.67
N ASP A 153 10.43 25.10 -4.98
CA ASP A 153 9.65 26.17 -5.59
C ASP A 153 8.14 26.03 -5.28
N ILE A 154 7.67 24.87 -4.81
CA ILE A 154 6.26 24.53 -4.60
C ILE A 154 5.92 24.26 -3.13
N VAL A 155 6.77 23.51 -2.42
CA VAL A 155 6.56 23.09 -1.02
C VAL A 155 6.93 24.22 -0.08
N GLU A 156 5.96 24.65 0.73
CA GLU A 156 6.15 25.67 1.76
C GLU A 156 6.65 25.05 3.06
N GLU A 157 6.07 23.91 3.45
CA GLU A 157 6.34 23.25 4.73
C GLU A 157 6.12 21.74 4.65
N GLU A 158 6.97 20.98 5.35
CA GLU A 158 6.75 19.56 5.65
C GLU A 158 5.89 19.49 6.93
N LEU A 159 4.58 19.28 6.79
CA LEU A 159 3.64 19.22 7.93
C LEU A 159 3.76 17.91 8.71
N SER A 160 4.07 16.82 8.01
CA SER A 160 4.31 15.50 8.60
C SER A 160 5.32 14.74 7.74
N PRO A 161 6.34 14.07 8.33
CA PRO A 161 6.63 13.97 9.76
C PRO A 161 6.99 15.31 10.41
N GLY A 162 7.56 16.24 9.65
CA GLY A 162 7.96 17.56 10.13
C GLY A 162 9.43 17.59 10.54
N SER A 163 9.97 18.79 10.77
CA SER A 163 11.40 19.03 10.94
C SER A 163 12.02 18.37 12.18
N ASP A 164 11.21 18.03 13.18
CA ASP A 164 11.68 17.47 14.45
C ASP A 164 12.16 16.02 14.32
N PHE A 165 11.70 15.30 13.29
CA PHE A 165 12.08 13.92 13.05
C PHE A 165 13.32 13.85 12.16
N ASN A 166 14.52 14.15 12.65
CA ASN A 166 15.70 14.42 11.81
C ASN A 166 16.83 13.38 11.85
N ASP A 167 16.60 12.25 12.51
CA ASP A 167 17.55 11.14 12.61
C ASP A 167 16.86 9.78 12.40
N ASP A 168 17.66 8.72 12.27
CA ASP A 168 17.17 7.36 12.00
C ASP A 168 16.23 6.84 13.10
N LYS A 169 16.48 7.26 14.36
CA LYS A 169 15.68 6.83 15.50
C LYS A 169 14.29 7.46 15.46
N SER A 170 14.21 8.77 15.31
CA SER A 170 12.96 9.51 15.20
C SER A 170 12.17 9.06 13.97
N PHE A 171 12.83 8.85 12.83
CA PHE A 171 12.21 8.23 11.66
C PHE A 171 11.60 6.85 11.95
N MET A 172 12.30 6.02 12.71
CA MET A 172 11.74 4.72 13.09
C MET A 172 10.52 4.87 14.02
N ASP A 173 10.56 5.81 14.95
CA ASP A 173 9.42 6.10 15.82
C ASP A 173 8.21 6.59 15.02
N PHE A 174 8.43 7.47 14.03
CA PHE A 174 7.39 7.91 13.09
C PHE A 174 6.81 6.76 12.27
N ALA A 175 7.66 5.91 11.69
CA ALA A 175 7.20 4.77 10.90
C ALA A 175 6.43 3.74 11.76
N ARG A 176 6.69 3.64 13.06
CA ARG A 176 5.91 2.80 13.98
C ARG A 176 4.56 3.42 14.34
N SER A 177 4.47 4.74 14.46
CA SER A 177 3.23 5.42 14.84
C SER A 177 2.29 5.63 13.65
N GLU A 178 2.84 6.05 12.50
CA GLU A 178 2.07 6.46 11.32
C GLU A 178 2.11 5.43 10.18
N GLY A 179 3.00 4.44 10.25
CA GLY A 179 3.11 3.39 9.23
C GLY A 179 1.81 2.61 9.07
N GLY A 180 1.34 2.52 7.83
CA GLY A 180 0.08 1.89 7.49
C GLY A 180 0.22 0.85 6.40
N THR A 181 -0.67 -0.13 6.41
CA THR A 181 -0.82 -1.04 5.27
C THR A 181 -1.25 -0.24 4.03
N VAL A 182 -0.70 -0.60 2.87
CA VAL A 182 -1.25 -0.17 1.57
C VAL A 182 -2.20 -1.21 0.95
N PHE A 183 -2.72 -2.11 1.78
CA PHE A 183 -3.72 -3.13 1.47
C PHE A 183 -3.25 -4.21 0.48
N HIS A 184 -2.02 -4.70 0.67
CA HIS A 184 -1.39 -5.71 -0.17
C HIS A 184 -1.15 -7.04 0.58
N GLN A 185 -2.01 -7.37 1.55
CA GLN A 185 -1.90 -8.62 2.31
C GLN A 185 -1.95 -9.85 1.39
N CYS A 186 -0.99 -10.77 1.54
CA CYS A 186 -0.88 -11.97 0.72
C CYS A 186 -0.13 -13.12 1.45
N GLY A 187 -0.05 -14.28 0.80
CA GLY A 187 0.83 -15.39 1.22
C GLY A 187 0.40 -16.18 2.46
N THR A 188 -0.88 -16.14 2.85
CA THR A 188 -1.40 -16.92 4.00
C THR A 188 -1.71 -18.38 3.67
N CYS A 189 -1.95 -18.70 2.39
CA CYS A 189 -2.16 -20.05 1.88
C CYS A 189 -1.11 -20.35 0.81
N ARG A 190 0.17 -20.09 1.13
CA ARG A 190 1.25 -20.02 0.13
C ARG A 190 1.32 -21.27 -0.76
N MET A 191 1.57 -21.05 -2.05
CA MET A 191 1.83 -22.09 -3.02
C MET A 191 3.26 -22.65 -2.88
N GLY A 192 3.42 -23.97 -2.95
CA GLY A 192 4.71 -24.63 -2.88
C GLY A 192 4.63 -26.15 -3.04
N LYS A 193 5.78 -26.78 -3.30
CA LYS A 193 5.88 -28.25 -3.47
C LYS A 193 5.88 -29.01 -2.15
N ASP A 194 6.34 -28.36 -1.08
CA ASP A 194 6.52 -28.99 0.23
C ASP A 194 5.35 -28.66 1.15
N ILE A 195 4.57 -29.68 1.50
CA ILE A 195 3.40 -29.57 2.39
C ILE A 195 3.75 -29.04 3.79
N SER A 196 5.00 -29.23 4.26
CA SER A 196 5.40 -28.73 5.58
C SER A 196 5.53 -27.21 5.63
N SER A 197 5.63 -26.56 4.47
CA SER A 197 5.84 -25.13 4.33
C SER A 197 4.85 -24.45 3.39
N SER A 198 3.87 -25.16 2.82
CA SER A 198 2.89 -24.62 1.87
C SER A 198 1.49 -25.20 2.07
N VAL A 199 0.48 -24.51 1.51
CA VAL A 199 -0.93 -24.90 1.63
C VAL A 199 -1.48 -25.47 0.32
N VAL A 200 -1.02 -24.95 -0.81
CA VAL A 200 -1.43 -25.42 -2.14
C VAL A 200 -0.23 -25.82 -3.01
N ASP A 201 -0.44 -26.76 -3.92
CA ASP A 201 0.54 -27.15 -4.95
C ASP A 201 0.57 -26.19 -6.16
N GLU A 202 1.41 -26.44 -7.15
CA GLU A 202 1.49 -25.65 -8.39
C GLU A 202 0.20 -25.65 -9.25
N SER A 203 -0.71 -26.59 -8.99
CA SER A 203 -2.03 -26.69 -9.62
C SER A 203 -3.12 -26.05 -8.76
N LEU A 204 -2.71 -25.30 -7.72
CA LEU A 204 -3.54 -24.58 -6.76
C LEU A 204 -4.41 -25.49 -5.89
N LYS A 205 -4.13 -26.81 -5.86
CA LYS A 205 -4.87 -27.78 -5.06
C LYS A 205 -4.38 -27.75 -3.63
N VAL A 206 -5.32 -27.80 -2.68
CA VAL A 206 -4.98 -27.89 -1.25
C VAL A 206 -4.35 -29.24 -0.98
N HIS A 207 -3.17 -29.24 -0.36
CA HIS A 207 -2.45 -30.48 -0.07
C HIS A 207 -3.31 -31.41 0.81
N GLY A 208 -3.43 -32.68 0.40
CA GLY A 208 -4.17 -33.70 1.14
C GLY A 208 -5.70 -33.57 1.10
N ILE A 209 -6.25 -32.65 0.29
CA ILE A 209 -7.70 -32.49 0.12
C ILE A 209 -8.05 -32.51 -1.37
N ASP A 210 -8.79 -33.52 -1.79
CA ASP A 210 -9.28 -33.63 -3.16
C ASP A 210 -10.41 -32.62 -3.45
N GLY A 211 -10.45 -32.12 -4.68
CA GLY A 211 -11.52 -31.24 -5.16
C GLY A 211 -11.52 -29.82 -4.57
N LEU A 212 -10.52 -29.44 -3.79
CA LEU A 212 -10.41 -28.11 -3.18
C LEU A 212 -9.20 -27.32 -3.71
N ARG A 213 -9.41 -26.04 -4.03
CA ARG A 213 -8.37 -25.11 -4.49
C ARG A 213 -8.47 -23.75 -3.80
N VAL A 214 -7.36 -23.01 -3.83
CA VAL A 214 -7.31 -21.58 -3.44
C VAL A 214 -6.77 -20.77 -4.62
N ALA A 215 -7.46 -19.69 -5.01
CA ALA A 215 -7.13 -18.90 -6.20
C ALA A 215 -7.27 -17.39 -5.91
N ASP A 216 -6.46 -16.89 -4.99
CA ASP A 216 -6.38 -15.48 -4.63
C ASP A 216 -4.95 -15.09 -4.19
N ALA A 217 -4.75 -13.86 -3.71
CA ALA A 217 -3.44 -13.37 -3.26
C ALA A 217 -2.81 -14.20 -2.12
N SER A 218 -3.59 -14.98 -1.37
CA SER A 218 -3.06 -15.82 -0.29
C SER A 218 -2.09 -16.88 -0.78
N ILE A 219 -2.14 -17.26 -2.06
CA ILE A 219 -1.26 -18.28 -2.63
C ILE A 219 0.12 -17.76 -3.03
N PHE A 220 0.34 -16.44 -3.02
CA PHE A 220 1.63 -15.87 -3.41
C PHE A 220 2.76 -16.43 -2.52
N PRO A 221 3.79 -17.09 -3.10
CA PRO A 221 4.92 -17.58 -2.31
C PRO A 221 5.69 -16.44 -1.63
N ARG A 222 5.77 -15.30 -2.34
CA ARG A 222 6.30 -14.02 -1.87
C ARG A 222 5.47 -12.88 -2.45
N ILE A 223 5.28 -11.80 -1.69
CA ILE A 223 4.67 -10.56 -2.19
C ILE A 223 5.37 -10.04 -3.46
N THR A 224 4.59 -9.54 -4.40
CA THR A 224 5.09 -8.94 -5.66
C THR A 224 5.68 -7.56 -5.43
N THR A 225 6.59 -7.09 -6.28
CA THR A 225 7.22 -5.76 -6.15
C THR A 225 6.23 -4.58 -6.17
N GLY A 226 5.12 -4.71 -6.90
CA GLY A 226 4.10 -3.67 -7.00
C GLY A 226 2.77 -4.07 -6.37
N ASN A 227 1.72 -3.33 -6.73
CA ASN A 227 0.36 -3.56 -6.26
C ASN A 227 -0.16 -4.96 -6.61
N THR A 228 -0.90 -5.57 -5.69
CA THR A 228 -1.29 -6.98 -5.77
C THR A 228 -2.55 -7.25 -6.60
N ASN A 229 -3.25 -6.22 -7.08
CA ASN A 229 -4.48 -6.39 -7.87
C ASN A 229 -4.23 -7.17 -9.17
N ALA A 230 -3.32 -6.69 -10.02
CA ALA A 230 -2.99 -7.33 -11.29
C ALA A 230 -2.51 -8.79 -11.14
N PRO A 231 -1.57 -9.12 -10.23
CA PRO A 231 -1.18 -10.52 -10.04
C PRO A 231 -2.31 -11.38 -9.44
N SER A 232 -3.25 -10.81 -8.68
CA SER A 232 -4.41 -11.56 -8.18
C SER A 232 -5.38 -11.93 -9.30
N ILE A 233 -5.65 -10.99 -10.22
CA ILE A 233 -6.43 -11.26 -11.44
C ILE A 233 -5.75 -12.36 -12.26
N MET A 234 -4.43 -12.27 -12.45
CA MET A 234 -3.66 -13.28 -13.18
C MET A 234 -3.78 -14.68 -12.54
N VAL A 235 -3.74 -14.77 -11.20
CA VAL A 235 -3.99 -16.04 -10.49
C VAL A 235 -5.39 -16.58 -10.77
N GLY A 236 -6.41 -15.72 -10.77
CA GLY A 236 -7.77 -16.10 -11.12
C GLY A 236 -7.89 -16.67 -12.54
N GLU A 237 -7.32 -15.98 -13.53
CA GLU A 237 -7.27 -16.45 -14.93
C GLU A 237 -6.51 -17.78 -15.04
N LYS A 238 -5.36 -17.89 -14.38
CA LYS A 238 -4.56 -19.12 -14.41
C LYS A 238 -5.28 -20.30 -13.76
N ALA A 239 -6.02 -20.06 -12.67
CA ALA A 239 -6.83 -21.06 -12.02
C ALA A 239 -7.94 -21.57 -12.95
N ALA A 240 -8.62 -20.66 -13.66
CA ALA A 240 -9.64 -21.02 -14.64
C ALA A 240 -9.08 -21.92 -15.76
N ASP A 241 -7.92 -21.58 -16.31
CA ASP A 241 -7.23 -22.39 -17.32
C ASP A 241 -6.92 -23.81 -16.82
N ILE A 242 -6.37 -23.93 -15.61
CA ILE A 242 -6.04 -25.24 -15.00
C ILE A 242 -7.30 -26.08 -14.84
N ILE A 243 -8.38 -25.49 -14.32
CA ILE A 243 -9.65 -26.19 -14.08
C ILE A 243 -10.26 -26.66 -15.41
N LEU A 244 -10.27 -25.80 -16.44
CA LEU A 244 -10.79 -26.16 -17.75
C LEU A 244 -9.96 -27.25 -18.44
N ALA A 245 -8.63 -27.22 -18.29
CA ALA A 245 -7.75 -28.24 -18.86
C ALA A 245 -7.97 -29.62 -18.22
N GLU A 246 -8.25 -29.68 -16.92
CA GLU A 246 -8.55 -30.94 -16.23
C GLU A 246 -9.95 -31.49 -16.52
N GLN A 247 -10.91 -30.63 -16.91
CA GLN A 247 -12.27 -31.06 -17.26
C GLN A 247 -12.43 -31.52 -18.71
N LYS A 248 -11.47 -31.26 -19.59
CA LYS A 248 -11.50 -31.80 -20.95
C LYS A 248 -11.27 -33.32 -20.89
N ILE A 249 -12.38 -34.05 -20.87
CA ILE A 249 -12.51 -35.49 -21.13
C ILE A 249 -12.09 -35.80 -22.56
#